data_AF-A0A1H9VN83-F1
#
_entry.id   AF-A0A1H9VN83-F1
#
_cell.length_a   1.000
_cell.length_b   1.000
_cell.length_c   1.000
_cell.angle_alpha   90.00
_cell.angle_beta   90.00
_cell.angle_gamma   90.00
#
_symmetry.space_group_name_H-M   'P 1'
#
loop_
_entity.id
_entity.type
_entity.pdbx_description
1 polymer ?
#
loop_
_entity_poly.entity_id
_entity_poly.type
_entity_poly.pdbx_seq_one_letter_code
_entity_poly.pdbx_strand_id
1 'polypeptide(L)'
;MKINWKVRFKNKIWVIGFIAQIFLLTELLLIGTHAAAKLKTSSFIESLARSHVNGIANCFNLPNKSTAVYHTVKSGDTVYSLSQAYGSTAQQIKDWNGLDANYTIYIGQVLRVK
;
A
#
# COMPACT_ATOMS: atom_id res chain seq x y z
N MET A 1 -44.33 15.99 34.75
CA MET A 1 -43.37 17.08 35.09
C MET A 1 -42.90 17.73 33.80
N LYS A 2 -43.14 19.04 33.58
CA LYS A 2 -42.70 19.75 32.37
C LYS A 2 -41.40 20.49 32.64
N ILE A 3 -40.36 20.25 31.84
CA ILE A 3 -39.08 20.95 31.96
C ILE A 3 -39.22 22.35 31.36
N ASN A 4 -38.86 23.37 32.15
CA ASN A 4 -38.85 24.76 31.71
C ASN A 4 -37.47 25.14 31.15
N TRP A 5 -37.32 24.97 29.84
CA TRP A 5 -36.09 25.24 29.11
C TRP A 5 -35.65 26.70 29.15
N LYS A 6 -36.61 27.64 29.25
CA LYS A 6 -36.32 29.08 29.30
C LYS A 6 -35.51 29.47 30.54
N VAL A 7 -35.69 28.75 31.66
CA VAL A 7 -34.92 28.96 32.90
C VAL A 7 -33.52 28.34 32.79
N ARG A 8 -33.42 27.17 32.16
CA ARG A 8 -32.15 26.44 31.99
C ARG A 8 -31.17 27.18 31.08
N PHE A 9 -31.65 27.69 29.95
CA PHE A 9 -30.81 28.44 28.99
C PHE A 9 -30.33 29.82 29.50
N LYS A 10 -30.93 30.35 30.57
CA LYS A 10 -30.43 31.57 31.23
C LYS A 10 -29.31 31.29 32.24
N ASN A 11 -29.16 30.05 32.70
CA ASN A 11 -28.14 29.68 33.67
C ASN A 11 -26.83 29.31 32.94
N LYS A 12 -25.79 30.14 33.10
CA LYS A 12 -24.49 29.97 32.44
C LYS A 12 -23.82 28.63 32.75
N ILE A 13 -23.90 28.15 33.99
CA ILE A 13 -23.30 26.87 34.41
C ILE A 13 -23.98 25.71 33.67
N TRP A 14 -25.31 25.76 33.59
CA TRP A 14 -26.08 24.74 32.89
C TRP A 14 -25.81 24.74 31.38
N VAL A 15 -25.73 25.93 30.77
CA VAL A 15 -25.42 26.08 29.35
C VAL A 15 -24.01 25.57 29.02
N ILE A 16 -23.01 25.89 29.85
CA ILE A 16 -21.64 25.39 29.66
C ILE A 16 -21.58 23.87 29.77
N GLY A 17 -22.23 23.28 30.77
CA GLY A 17 -22.29 21.82 30.91
C GLY A 17 -22.99 21.14 29.74
N PHE A 18 -24.07 21.73 29.21
CA PHE A 18 -24.78 21.21 28.04
C PHE A 18 -23.92 21.27 26.77
N ILE A 19 -23.19 22.36 26.55
CA ILE A 19 -22.27 22.51 25.41
C ILE A 19 -21.10 21.53 25.54
N ALA A 20 -20.51 21.37 26.73
CA ALA A 20 -19.43 20.42 26.97
C ALA A 20 -19.87 18.97 26.69
N GLN A 21 -21.11 18.61 27.06
CA GLN A 21 -21.66 17.30 26.77
C GLN A 21 -21.82 17.06 25.26
N ILE A 22 -22.30 18.07 24.51
CA ILE A 22 -22.39 17.96 23.04
C ILE A 22 -20.99 17.80 22.44
N PHE A 23 -20.01 18.58 22.90
CA PHE A 23 -18.64 18.50 22.40
C PHE A 23 -18.03 17.10 22.62
N LEU A 24 -18.13 16.55 23.83
CA LEU A 24 -17.69 15.17 24.14
C LEU A 24 -18.38 14.12 23.26
N LEU A 25 -19.69 14.26 23.01
CA LEU A 25 -20.43 13.35 22.13
C LEU A 25 -19.97 13.47 20.67
N THR A 26 -19.66 14.68 20.21
CA THR A 26 -19.13 14.88 18.85
C THR A 26 -17.75 14.28 18.68
N GLU A 27 -16.87 14.40 19.68
CA GLU A 27 -15.56 13.76 19.64
C GLU A 27 -15.68 12.24 19.58
N LEU A 28 -16.56 11.64 20.40
CA LEU A 28 -16.78 10.19 20.41
C LEU A 28 -17.29 9.68 19.04
N LEU A 29 -18.20 10.42 18.42
CA LEU A 29 -18.75 10.10 17.09
C LEU A 29 -17.69 10.22 15.99
N LEU A 30 -16.82 11.22 16.05
CA LEU A 30 -15.74 11.41 15.09
C LEU A 30 -14.66 10.33 15.26
N ILE A 31 -14.18 10.07 16.48
CA ILE A 31 -13.13 9.06 16.72
C ILE A 31 -13.56 7.67 16.23
N GLY A 32 -14.81 7.25 16.52
CA GLY A 32 -15.33 5.94 16.12
C GLY A 32 -15.46 5.77 14.60
N THR A 33 -15.79 6.83 13.87
CA THR A 33 -15.96 6.76 12.41
C THR A 33 -14.63 6.73 11.66
N HIS A 34 -13.59 7.43 12.13
CA HIS A 34 -12.35 7.57 11.36
C HIS A 34 -11.51 6.28 11.35
N ALA A 35 -11.37 5.61 12.50
CA ALA A 35 -10.67 4.33 12.59
C ALA A 35 -11.50 3.19 11.97
N ALA A 36 -12.80 3.13 12.26
CA ALA A 36 -13.66 2.08 11.70
C ALA A 36 -13.90 2.23 10.19
N ALA A 37 -13.87 3.45 9.65
CA ALA A 37 -13.94 3.67 8.20
C ALA A 37 -12.70 3.13 7.49
N LYS A 38 -11.50 3.31 8.07
CA LYS A 38 -10.25 2.74 7.52
C LYS A 38 -10.34 1.23 7.38
N LEU A 39 -10.93 0.54 8.36
CA LEU A 39 -11.15 -0.91 8.31
C LEU A 39 -12.08 -1.37 7.16
N LYS A 40 -12.95 -0.50 6.66
CA LYS A 40 -13.90 -0.83 5.58
C LYS A 40 -13.39 -0.47 4.18
N THR A 41 -12.28 0.29 4.10
CA THR A 41 -11.71 0.66 2.80
C THR A 41 -11.04 -0.53 2.12
N SER A 42 -11.35 -0.75 0.84
CA SER A 42 -10.78 -1.83 0.03
C SER A 42 -9.25 -1.77 0.00
N SER A 43 -8.67 -0.56 -0.08
CA SER A 43 -7.21 -0.38 -0.08
C SER A 43 -6.54 -0.83 1.22
N PHE A 44 -7.17 -0.60 2.37
CA PHE A 44 -6.68 -1.09 3.65
C PHE A 44 -6.80 -2.61 3.77
N ILE A 45 -7.95 -3.18 3.37
CA ILE A 45 -8.17 -4.64 3.37
C ILE A 45 -7.16 -5.33 2.44
N GLU A 46 -6.90 -4.77 1.27
CA GLU A 46 -5.90 -5.27 0.33
C GLU A 46 -4.49 -5.21 0.90
N SER A 47 -4.12 -4.11 1.55
CA SER A 47 -2.80 -3.94 2.17
C SER A 47 -2.59 -4.95 3.32
N LEU A 48 -3.61 -5.14 4.16
CA LEU A 48 -3.59 -6.13 5.24
C LEU A 48 -3.48 -7.55 4.70
N ALA A 49 -4.29 -7.91 3.70
CA ALA A 49 -4.24 -9.21 3.05
C ALA A 49 -2.87 -9.50 2.43
N ARG A 50 -2.29 -8.53 1.70
CA ARG A 50 -0.94 -8.64 1.12
C ARG A 50 0.12 -8.84 2.20
N SER A 51 0.05 -8.09 3.31
CA SER A 51 0.99 -8.21 4.42
C SER A 51 0.95 -9.61 5.05
N HIS A 52 -0.25 -10.14 5.30
CA HIS A 52 -0.41 -11.49 5.85
C HIS A 52 0.12 -12.57 4.91
N VAL A 53 -0.21 -12.50 3.61
CA VAL A 53 0.29 -13.45 2.61
C VAL A 53 1.82 -13.41 2.52
N ASN A 54 2.42 -12.21 2.52
CA ASN A 54 3.87 -12.06 2.51
C ASN A 54 4.53 -12.63 3.78
N GLY A 55 3.93 -12.40 4.95
CA GLY A 55 4.41 -12.95 6.22
C GLY A 55 4.39 -14.49 6.23
N ILE A 56 3.30 -15.07 5.73
CA ILE A 56 3.16 -16.53 5.56
C ILE A 56 4.18 -17.06 4.55
N ALA A 57 4.33 -16.40 3.40
CA ALA A 57 5.30 -16.82 2.39
C ALA A 57 6.74 -16.83 2.94
N ASN A 58 7.09 -15.82 3.74
CA ASN A 58 8.40 -15.74 4.38
C ASN A 58 8.61 -16.83 5.44
N CYS A 59 7.62 -17.14 6.27
CA CYS A 59 7.78 -18.17 7.30
C CYS A 59 7.91 -19.60 6.74
N PHE A 60 7.30 -19.85 5.57
CA PHE A 60 7.42 -21.12 4.85
C PHE A 60 8.53 -21.12 3.79
N ASN A 61 9.34 -20.06 3.72
CA ASN A 61 10.39 -19.87 2.73
C ASN A 61 9.91 -20.15 1.29
N LEU A 62 8.67 -19.76 0.98
CA LEU A 62 8.08 -19.98 -0.33
C LEU A 62 8.77 -19.07 -1.36
N PRO A 63 9.05 -19.56 -2.57
CA PRO A 63 9.58 -18.71 -3.62
C PRO A 63 8.56 -17.61 -3.93
N ASN A 64 8.94 -16.36 -3.67
CA ASN A 64 8.11 -15.22 -4.04
C ASN A 64 8.00 -15.19 -5.56
N LYS A 65 6.78 -15.28 -6.08
CA LYS A 65 6.52 -15.23 -7.53
C LYS A 65 6.85 -13.82 -8.02
N SER A 66 8.10 -13.63 -8.46
CA SER A 66 8.53 -12.42 -9.16
C SER A 66 7.60 -12.20 -10.35
N THR A 67 6.94 -11.05 -10.39
CA THR A 67 6.21 -10.63 -11.58
C THR A 67 7.25 -10.42 -12.68
N ALA A 68 7.11 -11.16 -13.78
CA ALA A 68 8.02 -11.01 -14.89
C ALA A 68 7.95 -9.58 -15.43
N VAL A 69 9.10 -8.89 -15.48
CA VAL A 69 9.20 -7.56 -16.07
C VAL A 69 9.93 -7.70 -17.40
N TYR A 70 9.45 -6.99 -18.42
CA TYR A 70 10.04 -7.01 -19.76
C TYR A 70 10.53 -5.61 -20.14
N HIS A 71 11.66 -5.56 -20.84
CA HIS A 71 12.26 -4.35 -21.37
C HIS A 71 12.52 -4.50 -22.87
N THR A 72 12.22 -3.45 -23.64
CA THR A 72 12.57 -3.39 -25.06
C THR A 72 13.93 -2.73 -25.19
N VAL A 73 14.92 -3.48 -25.68
CA VAL A 73 16.32 -3.04 -25.82
C VAL A 73 16.41 -1.80 -26.71
N LYS A 74 17.11 -0.77 -26.21
CA LYS A 74 17.37 0.48 -26.92
C LYS A 74 18.86 0.59 -27.27
N SER A 75 19.19 1.53 -28.15
CA SER A 75 20.58 1.82 -28.48
C SER A 75 21.38 2.20 -27.23
N GLY A 76 22.47 1.48 -26.98
CA GLY A 76 23.33 1.67 -25.81
C GLY A 76 22.99 0.77 -24.61
N ASP A 77 21.92 -0.02 -24.67
CA ASP A 77 21.65 -1.02 -23.65
C ASP A 77 22.64 -2.18 -23.74
N THR A 78 23.05 -2.67 -22.57
CA THR A 78 23.83 -3.90 -22.41
C THR A 78 23.15 -4.75 -21.36
N VAL A 79 23.36 -6.07 -21.38
CA VAL A 79 22.78 -6.93 -20.34
C VAL A 79 23.25 -6.50 -18.95
N TYR A 80 24.47 -6.00 -18.82
CA TYR A 80 25.00 -5.47 -17.57
C TYR A 80 24.27 -4.18 -17.12
N SER A 81 24.08 -3.20 -18.00
CA SER A 81 23.36 -1.97 -17.63
C SER A 81 21.89 -2.24 -17.27
N LEU A 82 21.25 -3.18 -17.97
CA LEU A 82 19.89 -3.63 -17.65
C LEU A 82 19.85 -4.36 -16.30
N SER A 83 20.82 -5.22 -16.00
CA SER A 83 20.87 -5.93 -14.72
C SER A 83 20.96 -4.95 -13.54
N GLN A 84 21.82 -3.93 -13.65
CA GLN A 84 21.95 -2.86 -12.66
C GLN A 84 20.67 -2.03 -12.53
N ALA A 85 20.05 -1.64 -13.66
CA ALA A 85 18.85 -0.81 -13.68
C ALA A 85 17.63 -1.52 -13.02
N TYR A 86 17.50 -2.83 -13.22
CA TYR A 86 16.35 -3.60 -12.74
C TYR A 86 16.61 -4.37 -11.42
N GLY A 87 17.86 -4.40 -10.94
CA GLY A 87 18.24 -5.12 -9.72
C GLY A 87 18.26 -6.63 -9.89
N SER A 88 18.58 -7.11 -11.09
CA SER A 88 18.76 -8.52 -11.43
C SER A 88 20.23 -8.79 -11.74
N THR A 89 20.65 -10.05 -11.83
CA THR A 89 22.00 -10.40 -12.28
C THR A 89 22.03 -10.58 -13.80
N ALA A 90 23.18 -10.30 -14.42
CA ALA A 90 23.36 -10.54 -15.86
C ALA A 90 23.10 -12.01 -16.22
N GLN A 91 23.53 -12.93 -15.34
CA GLN A 91 23.29 -14.37 -15.49
C GLN A 91 21.79 -14.70 -15.47
N GLN A 92 21.01 -14.12 -14.54
CA GLN A 92 19.56 -14.29 -14.51
C GLN A 92 18.91 -13.82 -15.81
N ILE A 93 19.29 -12.65 -16.32
CA ILE A 93 18.76 -12.12 -17.59
C ILE A 93 19.12 -13.05 -18.75
N LYS A 94 20.34 -13.57 -18.78
CA LYS A 94 20.74 -14.57 -19.78
C LYS A 94 19.89 -15.83 -19.70
N ASP A 95 19.74 -16.40 -18.52
CA ASP A 95 19.01 -17.66 -18.33
C ASP A 95 17.52 -17.52 -18.65
N TRP A 96 16.91 -16.39 -18.30
CA TRP A 96 15.51 -16.11 -18.61
C TRP A 96 15.21 -15.92 -20.10
N ASN A 97 16.19 -15.45 -20.87
CA ASN A 97 16.02 -15.13 -22.29
C ASN A 97 16.78 -16.07 -23.23
N GLY A 98 17.51 -17.05 -22.70
CA GLY A 98 18.30 -18.00 -23.49
C GLY A 98 19.45 -17.33 -24.26
N LEU A 99 20.09 -16.31 -23.69
CA LEU A 99 21.18 -15.59 -24.37
C LEU A 99 22.45 -16.46 -24.49
N ASP A 100 23.27 -16.14 -25.48
CA ASP A 100 24.54 -16.81 -25.72
C ASP A 100 25.59 -16.46 -24.64
N ALA A 101 26.76 -17.10 -24.72
CA ALA A 101 27.85 -16.85 -23.77
C ALA A 101 28.34 -15.40 -23.78
N ASN A 102 28.17 -14.67 -24.89
CA ASN A 102 28.60 -13.29 -25.03
C ASN A 102 27.52 -12.26 -24.67
N TYR A 103 26.34 -12.69 -24.20
CA TYR A 103 25.24 -11.79 -23.81
C TYR A 103 24.79 -10.85 -24.94
N THR A 104 24.75 -11.38 -26.18
CA THR A 104 24.42 -10.62 -27.38
C THR A 104 22.95 -10.25 -27.38
N ILE A 105 22.65 -8.96 -27.56
CA ILE A 105 21.28 -8.43 -27.62
C ILE A 105 21.14 -7.45 -28.76
N TYR A 106 19.94 -7.34 -29.32
CA TYR A 106 19.65 -6.48 -30.47
C TYR A 106 18.64 -5.39 -30.12
N ILE A 107 18.80 -4.21 -30.73
CA ILE A 107 17.86 -3.11 -30.57
C ILE A 107 16.46 -3.55 -31.02
N GLY A 108 15.45 -3.28 -30.20
CA GLY A 108 14.05 -3.69 -30.42
C GLY A 108 13.72 -5.08 -29.86
N GLN A 109 14.70 -5.85 -29.38
CA GLN A 109 14.46 -7.13 -28.72
C GLN A 109 13.76 -6.93 -27.37
N VAL A 110 12.75 -7.75 -27.06
CA VAL A 110 12.10 -7.74 -25.75
C VAL A 110 12.78 -8.77 -24.85
N LEU A 111 13.35 -8.31 -23.75
CA LEU A 111 14.04 -9.13 -22.76
C LEU A 111 13.29 -9.15 -21.43
N ARG A 112 13.17 -10.33 -20.84
CA ARG A 112 12.77 -10.50 -19.46
C ARG A 112 13.90 -10.06 -18.52
N VAL A 113 13.61 -9.12 -17.64
CA VAL A 113 14.58 -8.51 -16.71
C VAL A 113 14.25 -8.77 -15.23
N LYS A 114 13.11 -9.37 -14.89
CA LYS A 114 12.72 -9.89 -13.55
C LYS A 114 11.78 -11.09 -13.68
#